data_AF-A0A1C3H424-F1
#
_entry.id   AF-A0A1C3H424-F1
#
_cell.length_a   1.000
_cell.length_b   1.000
_cell.length_c   1.000
_cell.angle_alpha   90.00
_cell.angle_beta   90.00
_cell.angle_gamma   90.00
#
_symmetry.space_group_name_H-M   'P 1'
#
loop_
_entity.id
_entity.type
_entity.pdbx_description
1 polymer ?
#
loop_
_entity_poly.entity_id
_entity_poly.type
_entity_poly.pdbx_seq_one_letter_code
_entity_poly.pdbx_strand_id
1 'polypeptide(L)'
;MTVEQCFWGICFIPLDGSGQKFFGFSEFLAGLALMVLAWTTADVRYRFRVRSAPIPLLGITFSVVAAVGVLTLLTDLWRAEQWLVPKGNLLTPASWQAILGGLFLLTFLTWTWFAFIRPPIYSRHNAERFARTLYRFTLKGSPAELAVIADELAYSARALVHHATDWGRQKHHRLEQEDEKKNSPKVEEYANDLLLLIADKRLCRAIVESSPGTALAVFQAMADMKKYGIEVETFAKNIVGEALANKDSFLYHEAEGYQSGLIGYIKPLSQAMFSNYEMVETIGTLLDPDLYSKRTWDAAQWGAYCRMVLMTFRSYVEEGYRGHSFVLFRAKRYIAHAVSDLYKLNGVANSAWDDDLQTRLQVIVKFIKDAVEILERKGVPHNLKLRIRDKYGLVSETFYDHIASLIFEVVFAASAVTAPSLYRWIQYSSVWSELFNFEHLKGNAGAAVKFKVRRLLYNEIADMKRFPNFKGARILSFCLNVMGLSIIPGDYHKDSRALHRAVLAWTKKNYAWLHEYNPSVAEECLGDGMTYDAENRRLVFMKPAEGLRREPIYLDLDPPPPEHQAGNRD
;
A
#
# COMPACT_ATOMS: atom_id res chain seq x y z
N MET A 1 -82.82 25.66 -0.74
CA MET A 1 -82.72 27.08 -0.35
C MET A 1 -81.41 27.25 0.41
N THR A 2 -80.37 27.76 -0.25
CA THR A 2 -79.08 28.08 0.38
C THR A 2 -79.19 29.45 1.04
N VAL A 3 -79.00 29.51 2.35
CA VAL A 3 -79.06 30.76 3.12
C VAL A 3 -77.77 31.54 2.82
N GLU A 4 -77.83 32.49 1.89
CA GLU A 4 -76.74 33.45 1.68
C GLU A 4 -76.71 34.43 2.86
N GLN A 5 -75.68 34.33 3.70
CA GLN A 5 -75.43 35.32 4.75
C GLN A 5 -74.39 36.31 4.23
N CYS A 6 -74.78 37.55 3.96
CA CYS A 6 -73.84 38.60 3.52
C CYS A 6 -73.56 39.57 4.67
N PHE A 7 -72.28 39.72 5.02
CA PHE A 7 -71.80 40.71 6.00
C PHE A 7 -70.82 41.66 5.30
N TRP A 8 -71.07 42.98 5.39
CA TRP A 8 -70.15 44.04 4.92
C TRP A 8 -69.63 43.87 3.46
N GLY A 9 -70.51 43.47 2.53
CA GLY A 9 -70.16 43.33 1.11
C GLY A 9 -69.51 42.01 0.71
N ILE A 10 -69.32 41.08 1.65
CA ILE A 10 -68.85 39.72 1.41
C ILE A 10 -70.01 38.75 1.70
N CYS A 11 -70.47 38.05 0.68
CA CYS A 11 -71.52 37.03 0.81
C CYS A 11 -70.91 35.69 1.16
N PHE A 12 -71.51 34.91 2.05
CA PHE A 12 -71.04 33.57 2.38
C PHE A 12 -72.02 32.51 1.86
N ILE A 13 -71.49 31.47 1.23
CA ILE A 13 -72.26 30.33 0.71
C ILE A 13 -71.77 29.05 1.43
N PRO A 14 -72.67 28.11 1.80
CA PRO A 14 -72.25 26.82 2.33
C PRO A 14 -71.40 26.07 1.32
N LEU A 15 -70.30 25.47 1.78
CA LEU A 15 -69.38 24.72 0.93
C LEU A 15 -70.07 23.45 0.39
N ASP A 16 -69.93 23.18 -0.92
CA ASP A 16 -70.53 22.00 -1.53
C ASP A 16 -69.84 20.71 -1.05
N GLY A 17 -70.54 19.95 -0.20
CA GLY A 17 -70.08 18.67 0.34
C GLY A 17 -69.96 17.56 -0.71
N SER A 18 -70.57 17.72 -1.90
CA SER A 18 -70.58 16.75 -3.01
C SER A 18 -69.64 17.12 -4.17
N GLY A 19 -68.95 18.26 -4.08
CA GLY A 19 -68.02 18.71 -5.11
C GLY A 19 -66.84 17.75 -5.33
N GLN A 20 -66.27 17.77 -6.54
CA GLN A 20 -65.13 16.90 -6.92
C GLN A 20 -63.99 16.96 -5.89
N LYS A 21 -63.53 15.78 -5.46
CA LYS A 21 -62.38 15.59 -4.57
C LYS A 21 -61.19 15.13 -5.40
N PHE A 22 -60.11 15.91 -5.40
CA PHE A 22 -58.86 15.54 -6.10
C PHE A 22 -57.84 14.90 -5.17
N PHE A 23 -57.78 15.33 -3.91
CA PHE A 23 -56.87 14.81 -2.90
C PHE A 23 -57.48 15.03 -1.51
N GLY A 24 -58.02 13.98 -0.90
CA GLY A 24 -58.61 13.98 0.44
C GLY A 24 -57.73 13.28 1.46
N PHE A 25 -58.24 13.16 2.69
CA PHE A 25 -57.53 12.51 3.78
C PHE A 25 -57.29 11.01 3.52
N SER A 26 -58.20 10.34 2.82
CA SER A 26 -58.04 8.94 2.39
C SER A 26 -56.85 8.74 1.46
N GLU A 27 -56.70 9.60 0.46
CA GLU A 27 -55.59 9.57 -0.51
C GLU A 27 -54.27 9.93 0.17
N PHE A 28 -54.30 10.90 1.10
CA PHE A 28 -53.16 11.22 1.94
C PHE A 28 -52.71 10.01 2.79
N LEU A 29 -53.63 9.31 3.45
CA LEU A 29 -53.30 8.13 4.25
C LEU A 29 -52.71 7.00 3.39
N ALA A 30 -53.26 6.77 2.19
CA ALA A 30 -52.71 5.79 1.26
C ALA A 30 -51.29 6.16 0.80
N GLY A 31 -51.06 7.43 0.45
CA GLY A 31 -49.74 7.94 0.09
C GLY A 31 -48.74 7.89 1.26
N LEU A 32 -49.18 8.24 2.46
CA LEU A 32 -48.38 8.18 3.68
C LEU A 32 -47.96 6.73 3.99
N ALA A 33 -48.87 5.77 3.85
CA ALA A 33 -48.57 4.36 4.07
C ALA A 33 -47.47 3.87 3.12
N LEU A 34 -47.55 4.23 1.83
CA LEU A 34 -46.51 3.92 0.84
C LEU A 34 -45.18 4.60 1.18
N MET A 35 -45.21 5.86 1.62
CA MET A 35 -44.01 6.60 2.01
C MET A 35 -43.33 6.00 3.24
N VAL A 36 -44.10 5.61 4.26
CA VAL A 36 -43.58 4.94 5.46
C VAL A 36 -43.01 3.57 5.11
N LEU A 37 -43.67 2.80 4.24
CA LEU A 37 -43.15 1.53 3.74
C LEU A 37 -41.81 1.73 3.01
N ALA A 38 -41.71 2.74 2.14
CA ALA A 38 -40.45 3.06 1.47
C ALA A 38 -39.35 3.47 2.46
N TRP A 39 -39.68 4.20 3.53
CA TRP A 39 -38.72 4.60 4.55
C TRP A 39 -38.22 3.46 5.43
N THR A 40 -39.06 2.48 5.74
CA THR A 40 -38.70 1.34 6.59
C THR A 40 -37.96 0.25 5.83
N THR A 41 -38.25 0.09 4.53
CA THR A 41 -37.62 -0.91 3.65
C THR A 41 -36.38 -0.39 2.92
N ALA A 42 -36.09 0.92 3.01
CA ALA A 42 -34.95 1.52 2.34
C ALA A 42 -33.62 0.90 2.79
N ASP A 43 -32.88 0.38 1.81
CA ASP A 43 -31.53 -0.12 1.99
C ASP A 43 -30.58 0.96 2.55
N VAL A 44 -29.47 0.51 3.11
CA VAL A 44 -28.38 1.32 3.68
C VAL A 44 -27.95 2.44 2.73
N ARG A 45 -27.81 2.12 1.43
CA ARG A 45 -27.44 3.09 0.37
C ARG A 45 -28.34 4.32 0.40
N TYR A 46 -29.65 4.12 0.39
CA TYR A 46 -30.63 5.20 0.32
C TYR A 46 -30.68 5.98 1.64
N ARG A 47 -30.57 5.28 2.77
CA ARG A 47 -30.50 5.93 4.09
C ARG A 47 -29.26 6.81 4.22
N PHE A 48 -28.12 6.39 3.66
CA PHE A 48 -26.89 7.19 3.62
C PHE A 48 -27.06 8.45 2.77
N ARG A 49 -27.59 8.34 1.56
CA ARG A 49 -27.83 9.47 0.65
C ARG A 49 -28.79 10.52 1.23
N VAL A 50 -29.90 10.09 1.81
CA VAL A 50 -30.88 11.01 2.41
C VAL A 50 -30.30 11.75 3.63
N ARG A 51 -29.50 11.07 4.46
CA ARG A 51 -28.88 11.69 5.66
C ARG A 51 -27.71 12.63 5.34
N SER A 52 -27.02 12.38 4.24
CA SER A 52 -25.88 13.20 3.76
C SER A 52 -26.30 14.33 2.80
N ALA A 53 -27.60 14.48 2.53
CA ALA A 53 -28.12 15.53 1.66
C ALA A 53 -27.84 16.95 2.22
N PRO A 54 -27.63 17.94 1.33
CA PRO A 54 -27.37 19.33 1.73
C PRO A 54 -28.56 19.98 2.47
N ILE A 55 -29.76 19.48 2.26
CA ILE A 55 -31.01 19.96 2.87
C ILE A 55 -31.46 18.94 3.92
N PRO A 56 -32.01 19.36 5.09
CA PRO A 56 -32.46 18.43 6.12
C PRO A 56 -33.76 17.75 5.70
N LEU A 57 -33.66 16.82 4.75
CA LEU A 57 -34.80 16.18 4.09
C LEU A 57 -35.74 15.55 5.10
N LEU A 58 -35.24 14.78 6.07
CA LEU A 58 -36.05 14.13 7.10
C LEU A 58 -36.96 15.10 7.87
N GLY A 59 -36.41 16.24 8.31
CA GLY A 59 -37.16 17.24 9.06
C GLY A 59 -38.20 17.93 8.18
N ILE A 60 -37.80 18.36 6.98
CA ILE A 60 -38.70 19.05 6.04
C ILE A 60 -39.81 18.12 5.57
N THR A 61 -39.49 16.88 5.18
CA THR A 61 -40.49 15.91 4.72
C THR A 61 -41.46 15.60 5.85
N PHE A 62 -40.99 15.43 7.09
CA PHE A 62 -41.86 15.18 8.24
C PHE A 62 -42.79 16.36 8.51
N SER A 63 -42.26 17.59 8.56
CA SER A 63 -43.06 18.80 8.80
C SER A 63 -44.08 19.06 7.70
N VAL A 64 -43.70 18.90 6.42
CA VAL A 64 -44.61 19.10 5.28
C VAL A 64 -45.69 18.04 5.25
N VAL A 65 -45.34 16.76 5.44
CA VAL A 65 -46.32 15.67 5.46
C VAL A 65 -47.29 15.81 6.64
N ALA A 66 -46.81 16.19 7.82
CA ALA A 66 -47.67 16.45 8.98
C ALA A 66 -48.62 17.64 8.73
N ALA A 67 -48.11 18.74 8.17
CA ALA A 67 -48.93 19.91 7.84
C ALA A 67 -49.97 19.59 6.78
N VAL A 68 -49.60 18.88 5.70
CA VAL A 68 -50.54 18.42 4.66
C VAL A 68 -51.60 17.49 5.27
N GLY A 69 -51.21 16.56 6.14
CA GLY A 69 -52.16 15.67 6.83
C GLY A 69 -53.20 16.43 7.65
N VAL A 70 -52.77 17.38 8.49
CA VAL A 70 -53.68 18.22 9.29
C VAL A 70 -54.56 19.09 8.39
N LEU A 71 -54.00 19.71 7.36
CA LEU A 71 -54.75 20.59 6.45
C LEU A 71 -55.76 19.80 5.60
N THR A 72 -55.43 18.60 5.13
CA THR A 72 -56.38 17.73 4.41
C THR A 72 -57.52 17.27 5.31
N LEU A 73 -57.23 16.88 6.56
CA LEU A 73 -58.25 16.53 7.55
C LEU A 73 -59.19 17.71 7.84
N LEU A 74 -58.63 18.91 8.08
CA LEU A 74 -59.42 20.11 8.32
C LEU A 74 -60.24 20.50 7.08
N THR A 75 -59.70 20.31 5.87
CA THR A 75 -60.42 20.59 4.61
C THR A 75 -61.58 19.62 4.41
N ASP A 76 -61.41 18.34 4.74
CA ASP A 76 -62.48 17.35 4.65
C ASP A 76 -63.54 17.55 5.74
N LEU A 77 -63.14 17.92 6.96
CA LEU A 77 -64.07 18.31 8.03
C LEU A 77 -64.86 19.56 7.64
N TRP A 78 -64.19 20.57 7.07
CA TRP A 78 -64.82 21.80 6.59
C TRP A 78 -65.86 21.51 5.49
N ARG A 79 -65.58 20.56 4.58
CA ARG A 79 -66.55 20.09 3.58
C ARG A 79 -67.70 19.28 4.20
N ALA A 80 -67.41 18.43 5.18
CA ALA A 80 -68.42 17.58 5.82
C ALA A 80 -69.45 18.40 6.61
N GLU A 81 -68.99 19.42 7.33
CA GLU A 81 -69.83 20.32 8.14
C GLU A 81 -70.42 21.51 7.34
N GLN A 82 -70.14 21.60 6.03
CA GLN A 82 -70.63 22.64 5.12
C GLN A 82 -70.43 24.09 5.61
N TRP A 83 -69.31 24.41 6.30
CA TRP A 83 -69.15 25.76 6.84
C TRP A 83 -69.07 26.84 5.75
N LEU A 84 -69.49 28.04 6.12
CA LEU A 84 -69.66 29.20 5.27
C LEU A 84 -68.33 29.72 4.68
N VAL A 85 -68.28 29.93 3.37
CA VAL A 85 -67.09 30.44 2.64
C VAL A 85 -67.43 31.75 1.91
N PRO A 86 -66.56 32.78 1.94
CA PRO A 86 -66.81 34.03 1.24
C PRO A 86 -66.90 33.80 -0.28
N LYS A 87 -67.90 34.42 -0.92
CA LYS A 87 -68.25 34.37 -2.33
C LYS A 87 -67.20 35.14 -3.11
N GLY A 88 -66.15 34.43 -3.51
CA GLY A 88 -65.04 34.94 -4.30
C GLY A 88 -64.23 33.79 -4.88
N ASN A 89 -63.88 33.88 -6.17
CA ASN A 89 -63.22 32.82 -6.94
C ASN A 89 -61.71 32.68 -6.65
N LEU A 90 -61.21 33.18 -5.51
CA LEU A 90 -59.76 33.29 -5.27
C LEU A 90 -59.09 31.94 -4.96
N LEU A 91 -59.77 31.04 -4.24
CA LEU A 91 -59.29 29.67 -3.95
C LEU A 91 -60.50 28.73 -3.86
N THR A 92 -60.74 27.93 -4.90
CA THR A 92 -61.78 26.89 -4.85
C THR A 92 -61.30 25.70 -4.00
N PRO A 93 -62.18 24.96 -3.32
CA PRO A 93 -61.80 23.78 -2.54
C PRO A 93 -61.03 22.74 -3.36
N ALA A 94 -61.32 22.62 -4.65
CA ALA A 94 -60.60 21.76 -5.58
C ALA A 94 -59.16 22.25 -5.83
N SER A 95 -58.98 23.56 -6.05
CA SER A 95 -57.64 24.15 -6.22
C SER A 95 -56.79 24.03 -4.95
N TRP A 96 -57.39 24.18 -3.77
CA TRP A 96 -56.70 24.00 -2.49
C TRP A 96 -56.26 22.54 -2.27
N GLN A 97 -57.13 21.56 -2.51
CA GLN A 97 -56.77 20.14 -2.46
C GLN A 97 -55.69 19.78 -3.50
N ALA A 98 -55.75 20.37 -4.70
CA ALA A 98 -54.71 20.16 -5.71
C ALA A 98 -53.35 20.72 -5.28
N ILE A 99 -53.30 21.87 -4.60
CA ILE A 99 -52.07 22.43 -4.03
C ILE A 99 -51.51 21.51 -2.94
N LEU A 100 -52.36 21.01 -2.03
CA LEU A 100 -51.93 20.08 -0.97
C LEU A 100 -51.40 18.75 -1.54
N GLY A 101 -52.10 18.18 -2.52
CA GLY A 101 -51.66 16.97 -3.23
C GLY A 101 -50.38 17.20 -4.02
N GLY A 102 -50.25 18.36 -4.68
CA GLY A 102 -49.03 18.76 -5.39
C GLY A 102 -47.82 18.94 -4.47
N LEU A 103 -48.00 19.57 -3.29
CA LEU A 103 -46.96 19.70 -2.28
C LEU A 103 -46.52 18.34 -1.72
N PHE A 104 -47.48 17.44 -1.46
CA PHE A 104 -47.19 16.07 -1.04
C PHE A 104 -46.38 15.31 -2.10
N LEU A 105 -46.82 15.37 -3.36
CA LEU A 105 -46.14 14.73 -4.48
C LEU A 105 -44.73 15.29 -4.69
N LEU A 106 -44.56 16.62 -4.65
CA LEU A 106 -43.25 17.26 -4.80
C LEU A 106 -42.30 16.85 -3.66
N THR A 107 -42.81 16.74 -2.43
CA THR A 107 -42.04 16.28 -1.28
C THR A 107 -41.56 14.84 -1.48
N PHE A 108 -42.44 13.95 -1.94
CA PHE A 108 -42.11 12.57 -2.26
C PHE A 108 -41.10 12.46 -3.42
N LEU A 109 -41.28 13.22 -4.50
CA LEU A 109 -40.37 13.25 -5.63
C LEU A 109 -38.99 13.80 -5.24
N THR A 110 -38.95 14.84 -4.40
CA THR A 110 -37.69 15.39 -3.88
C THR A 110 -36.96 14.36 -3.03
N TRP A 111 -37.67 13.67 -2.14
CA TRP A 111 -37.09 12.58 -1.36
C TRP A 111 -36.57 11.45 -2.25
N THR A 112 -37.36 11.02 -3.23
CA THR A 112 -37.01 9.98 -4.21
C THR A 112 -35.80 10.37 -5.05
N TRP A 113 -35.71 11.64 -5.47
CA TRP A 113 -34.57 12.16 -6.23
C TRP A 113 -33.26 12.04 -5.45
N PHE A 114 -33.25 12.44 -4.17
CA PHE A 114 -32.05 12.32 -3.33
C PHE A 114 -31.77 10.89 -2.87
N ALA A 115 -32.80 10.07 -2.68
CA ALA A 115 -32.62 8.67 -2.31
C ALA A 115 -32.04 7.87 -3.49
N PHE A 116 -32.68 7.89 -4.66
CA PHE A 116 -32.38 6.95 -5.74
C PHE A 116 -31.50 7.53 -6.84
N ILE A 117 -31.63 8.82 -7.18
CA ILE A 117 -31.05 9.38 -8.41
C ILE A 117 -29.73 10.11 -8.13
N ARG A 118 -29.70 11.03 -7.16
CA ARG A 118 -28.55 11.90 -6.92
C ARG A 118 -27.53 11.23 -5.99
N PRO A 119 -26.26 11.05 -6.42
CA PRO A 119 -25.23 10.51 -5.55
C PRO A 119 -24.85 11.50 -4.43
N PRO A 120 -24.33 11.00 -3.30
CA PRO A 120 -23.94 11.83 -2.16
C PRO A 120 -22.57 12.43 -2.43
N ILE A 121 -22.54 13.66 -2.97
CA ILE A 121 -21.30 14.40 -3.24
C ILE A 121 -20.99 15.33 -2.06
N TYR A 122 -19.79 15.22 -1.51
CA TYR A 122 -19.27 16.11 -0.48
C TYR A 122 -19.18 17.56 -0.99
N SER A 123 -19.64 18.51 -0.19
CA SER A 123 -19.72 19.93 -0.55
C SER A 123 -19.77 20.82 0.70
N ARG A 124 -19.60 22.12 0.50
CA ARG A 124 -19.70 23.11 1.58
C ARG A 124 -21.03 23.07 2.35
N HIS A 125 -22.13 22.72 1.69
CA HIS A 125 -23.47 22.75 2.28
C HIS A 125 -23.84 21.49 3.07
N ASN A 126 -23.15 20.36 2.83
CA ASN A 126 -23.41 19.10 3.52
C ASN A 126 -22.23 18.62 4.37
N ALA A 127 -21.11 19.33 4.42
CA ALA A 127 -19.88 18.89 5.08
C ALA A 127 -20.09 18.28 6.48
N GLU A 128 -20.74 19.02 7.38
CA GLU A 128 -21.00 18.56 8.76
C GLU A 128 -21.94 17.33 8.81
N ARG A 129 -23.01 17.33 8.00
CA ARG A 129 -23.96 16.21 7.97
C ARG A 129 -23.34 14.96 7.38
N PHE A 130 -22.53 15.12 6.35
CA PHE A 130 -21.78 14.05 5.70
C PHE A 130 -20.81 13.42 6.70
N ALA A 131 -19.99 14.24 7.40
CA ALA A 131 -19.06 13.80 8.43
C ALA A 131 -19.77 13.04 9.56
N ARG A 132 -20.82 13.62 10.16
CA ARG A 132 -21.58 12.96 11.24
C ARG A 132 -22.24 11.67 10.79
N THR A 133 -22.72 11.61 9.54
CA THR A 133 -23.37 10.40 9.00
C THR A 133 -22.35 9.29 8.79
N LEU A 134 -21.23 9.59 8.14
CA LEU A 134 -20.16 8.62 7.94
C LEU A 134 -19.64 8.11 9.28
N TYR A 135 -19.40 9.01 10.24
CA TYR A 135 -18.91 8.66 11.57
C TYR A 135 -19.81 7.64 12.28
N ARG A 136 -21.13 7.83 12.22
CA ARG A 136 -22.09 6.89 12.84
C ARG A 136 -22.04 5.51 12.20
N PHE A 137 -21.91 5.43 10.88
CA PHE A 137 -21.83 4.15 10.18
C PHE A 137 -20.49 3.44 10.45
N THR A 138 -19.38 4.18 10.44
CA THR A 138 -18.06 3.65 10.82
C THR A 138 -18.05 3.14 12.26
N LEU A 139 -18.63 3.90 13.20
CA LEU A 139 -18.74 3.49 14.61
C LEU A 139 -19.58 2.22 14.78
N LYS A 140 -20.68 2.09 14.04
CA LYS A 140 -21.52 0.90 14.06
C LYS A 140 -20.78 -0.33 13.53
N GLY A 141 -19.93 -0.15 12.51
CA GLY A 141 -18.96 -1.16 12.09
C GLY A 141 -19.54 -2.41 11.42
N SER A 142 -20.77 -2.35 10.91
CA SER A 142 -21.42 -3.50 10.23
C SER A 142 -20.77 -3.74 8.85
N PRO A 143 -20.18 -4.92 8.57
CA PRO A 143 -19.46 -5.16 7.32
C PRO A 143 -20.30 -4.93 6.06
N ALA A 144 -21.55 -5.40 6.05
CA ALA A 144 -22.47 -5.22 4.93
C ALA A 144 -22.83 -3.75 4.70
N GLU A 145 -22.99 -2.96 5.77
CA GLU A 145 -23.29 -1.53 5.65
C GLU A 145 -22.05 -0.75 5.18
N LEU A 146 -20.86 -1.12 5.68
CA LEU A 146 -19.60 -0.49 5.28
C LEU A 146 -19.26 -0.75 3.81
N ALA A 147 -19.54 -1.95 3.28
CA ALA A 147 -19.34 -2.27 1.86
C ALA A 147 -20.16 -1.35 0.95
N VAL A 148 -21.45 -1.16 1.28
CA VAL A 148 -22.34 -0.26 0.52
C VAL A 148 -21.90 1.21 0.64
N ILE A 149 -21.47 1.63 1.83
CA ILE A 149 -21.02 3.01 2.05
C ILE A 149 -19.68 3.27 1.36
N ALA A 150 -18.78 2.29 1.33
CA ALA A 150 -17.51 2.37 0.62
C ALA A 150 -17.75 2.74 -0.85
N ASP A 151 -18.68 2.07 -1.53
CA ASP A 151 -19.06 2.36 -2.93
C ASP A 151 -19.63 3.80 -3.09
N GLU A 152 -20.51 4.22 -2.18
CA GLU A 152 -21.07 5.58 -2.21
C GLU A 152 -20.01 6.68 -1.96
N LEU A 153 -18.94 6.39 -1.23
CA LEU A 153 -17.84 7.33 -1.00
C LEU A 153 -17.06 7.65 -2.29
N ALA A 154 -17.06 6.77 -3.29
CA ALA A 154 -16.32 6.98 -4.54
C ALA A 154 -16.77 8.28 -5.25
N TYR A 155 -18.07 8.60 -5.21
CA TYR A 155 -18.62 9.83 -5.79
C TYR A 155 -18.13 11.11 -5.09
N SER A 156 -17.73 11.00 -3.82
CA SER A 156 -17.22 12.12 -3.02
C SER A 156 -15.71 12.25 -3.04
N ALA A 157 -14.96 11.24 -3.51
CA ALA A 157 -13.50 11.21 -3.49
C ALA A 157 -12.86 12.48 -4.07
N ARG A 158 -13.29 12.88 -5.27
CA ARG A 158 -12.78 14.09 -5.94
C ARG A 158 -13.05 15.36 -5.15
N ALA A 159 -14.24 15.48 -4.54
CA ALA A 159 -14.60 16.66 -3.75
C ALA A 159 -13.86 16.71 -2.40
N LEU A 160 -13.60 15.55 -1.78
CA LEU A 160 -12.80 15.45 -0.56
C LEU A 160 -11.36 15.88 -0.82
N VAL A 161 -10.72 15.37 -1.87
CA VAL A 161 -9.36 15.78 -2.26
C VAL A 161 -9.31 17.28 -2.58
N HIS A 162 -10.30 17.80 -3.30
CA HIS A 162 -10.38 19.22 -3.63
C HIS A 162 -10.41 20.11 -2.37
N HIS A 163 -11.23 19.76 -1.37
CA HIS A 163 -11.42 20.54 -0.15
C HIS A 163 -10.43 20.26 0.98
N ALA A 164 -9.68 19.17 0.96
CA ALA A 164 -8.69 18.85 2.00
C ALA A 164 -7.55 19.90 2.06
N THR A 165 -6.83 20.02 3.17
CA THR A 165 -5.67 20.93 3.24
C THR A 165 -4.44 20.26 2.60
N ASP A 166 -3.68 20.98 1.77
CA ASP A 166 -2.40 20.50 1.23
C ASP A 166 -1.23 20.99 2.11
N TRP A 167 -0.85 20.15 3.06
CA TRP A 167 0.24 20.43 4.00
C TRP A 167 1.62 20.48 3.31
N GLY A 168 1.76 19.83 2.15
CA GLY A 168 3.00 19.81 1.36
C GLY A 168 3.33 21.16 0.75
N ARG A 169 2.33 21.83 0.15
CA ARG A 169 2.48 23.21 -0.38
C ARG A 169 2.63 24.25 0.74
N GLN A 170 1.97 24.06 1.87
CA GLN A 170 2.11 24.98 3.02
C GLN A 170 3.50 24.95 3.64
N LYS A 171 4.27 23.85 3.51
CA LYS A 171 5.65 23.78 4.03
C LYS A 171 6.61 24.72 3.28
N HIS A 172 6.33 25.05 2.02
CA HIS A 172 7.06 26.07 1.26
C HIS A 172 6.64 27.51 1.58
N HIS A 173 5.45 27.73 2.12
CA HIS A 173 4.95 29.05 2.56
C HIS A 173 5.14 29.31 4.06
N ARG A 174 5.77 28.40 4.81
CA ARG A 174 5.85 28.46 6.28
C ARG A 174 6.96 29.36 6.84
N LEU A 175 7.30 30.43 6.13
CA LEU A 175 8.11 31.52 6.70
C LEU A 175 7.27 32.73 7.13
N GLU A 176 5.95 32.80 6.86
CA GLU A 176 5.19 34.02 7.17
C GLU A 176 3.86 33.88 7.92
N GLN A 177 3.31 32.70 8.23
CA GLN A 177 1.97 32.64 8.83
C GLN A 177 1.80 31.58 9.92
N GLU A 178 2.21 31.92 11.14
CA GLU A 178 1.68 31.30 12.36
C GLU A 178 0.29 31.85 12.75
N ASP A 179 -0.17 32.94 12.10
CA ASP A 179 -1.46 33.58 12.40
C ASP A 179 -2.66 33.07 11.56
N GLU A 180 -2.47 32.32 10.46
CA GLU A 180 -3.58 31.85 9.61
C GLU A 180 -4.27 30.56 10.09
N LYS A 181 -3.72 29.86 11.08
CA LYS A 181 -4.37 28.66 11.67
C LYS A 181 -5.75 28.93 12.29
N LYS A 182 -6.12 30.20 12.50
CA LYS A 182 -7.38 30.59 13.14
C LYS A 182 -8.60 30.59 12.22
N ASN A 183 -8.43 30.52 10.89
CA ASN A 183 -9.53 30.69 9.94
C ASN A 183 -9.53 29.65 8.78
N SER A 184 -9.15 28.40 9.03
CA SER A 184 -9.44 27.34 8.06
C SER A 184 -10.96 27.28 7.86
N PRO A 185 -11.48 27.31 6.61
CA PRO A 185 -12.91 27.16 6.39
C PRO A 185 -13.36 25.83 7.00
N LYS A 186 -14.42 25.82 7.83
CA LYS A 186 -14.96 24.61 8.50
C LYS A 186 -15.11 23.38 7.59
N VAL A 187 -15.27 23.62 6.28
CA VAL A 187 -15.35 22.58 5.25
C VAL A 187 -14.01 21.85 5.09
N GLU A 188 -12.88 22.53 5.11
CA GLU A 188 -11.57 21.89 4.99
C GLU A 188 -11.27 21.02 6.22
N GLU A 189 -11.63 21.50 7.42
CA GLU A 189 -11.52 20.73 8.67
C GLU A 189 -12.33 19.42 8.58
N TYR A 190 -13.60 19.50 8.15
CA TYR A 190 -14.41 18.28 7.95
C TYR A 190 -13.85 17.37 6.85
N ALA A 191 -13.23 17.92 5.79
CA ALA A 191 -12.61 17.10 4.75
C ALA A 191 -11.40 16.33 5.28
N ASN A 192 -10.56 16.97 6.09
CA ASN A 192 -9.40 16.33 6.74
C ASN A 192 -9.87 15.24 7.74
N ASP A 193 -10.84 15.56 8.61
CA ASP A 193 -11.44 14.59 9.53
C ASP A 193 -12.07 13.39 8.79
N LEU A 194 -12.70 13.64 7.64
CA LEU A 194 -13.27 12.60 6.80
C LEU A 194 -12.20 11.70 6.19
N LEU A 195 -11.06 12.25 5.74
CA LEU A 195 -9.94 11.46 5.24
C LEU A 195 -9.34 10.56 6.33
N LEU A 196 -9.25 11.05 7.57
CA LEU A 196 -8.88 10.22 8.73
C LEU A 196 -9.95 9.17 9.07
N LEU A 197 -11.22 9.51 8.93
CA LEU A 197 -12.33 8.60 9.23
C LEU A 197 -12.43 7.46 8.20
N ILE A 198 -12.22 7.73 6.91
CA ILE A 198 -12.17 6.67 5.89
C ILE A 198 -10.95 5.76 6.05
N ALA A 199 -9.93 6.22 6.79
CA ALA A 199 -8.76 5.42 7.13
C ALA A 199 -9.04 4.35 8.20
N ASP A 200 -10.25 4.26 8.77
CA ASP A 200 -10.58 3.18 9.70
C ASP A 200 -10.32 1.80 9.08
N LYS A 201 -9.67 0.91 9.83
CA LYS A 201 -9.21 -0.40 9.32
C LYS A 201 -10.38 -1.27 8.80
N ARG A 202 -11.55 -1.20 9.44
CA ARG A 202 -12.73 -1.99 9.04
C ARG A 202 -13.32 -1.46 7.73
N LEU A 203 -13.33 -0.14 7.56
CA LEU A 203 -13.77 0.50 6.33
C LEU A 203 -12.77 0.27 5.19
N CYS A 204 -11.46 0.38 5.44
CA CYS A 204 -10.42 0.03 4.46
C CYS A 204 -10.53 -1.42 3.99
N ARG A 205 -10.80 -2.37 4.90
CA ARG A 205 -11.08 -3.76 4.52
C ARG A 205 -12.28 -3.87 3.57
N ALA A 206 -13.39 -3.22 3.92
CA ALA A 206 -14.58 -3.20 3.07
C ALA A 206 -14.30 -2.57 1.69
N ILE A 207 -13.50 -1.49 1.63
CA ILE A 207 -13.07 -0.88 0.36
C ILE A 207 -12.27 -1.89 -0.47
N VAL A 208 -11.29 -2.58 0.11
CA VAL A 208 -10.46 -3.55 -0.60
C VAL A 208 -11.27 -4.74 -1.11
N GLU A 209 -12.18 -5.27 -0.29
CA GLU A 209 -12.97 -6.47 -0.60
C GLU A 209 -14.11 -6.20 -1.60
N SER A 210 -14.81 -5.07 -1.47
CA SER A 210 -16.09 -4.86 -2.14
C SER A 210 -16.15 -3.61 -3.03
N SER A 211 -15.30 -2.61 -2.79
CA SER A 211 -15.33 -1.34 -3.53
C SER A 211 -13.94 -0.75 -3.80
N PRO A 212 -13.06 -1.47 -4.53
CA PRO A 212 -11.72 -0.95 -4.85
C PRO A 212 -11.77 0.33 -5.68
N GLY A 213 -12.89 0.59 -6.39
CA GLY A 213 -13.16 1.82 -7.13
C GLY A 213 -13.11 3.08 -6.25
N THR A 214 -13.39 2.97 -4.95
CA THR A 214 -13.29 4.10 -4.01
C THR A 214 -11.85 4.52 -3.79
N ALA A 215 -10.95 3.56 -3.54
CA ALA A 215 -9.52 3.83 -3.43
C ALA A 215 -9.00 4.41 -4.75
N LEU A 216 -9.40 3.83 -5.89
CA LEU A 216 -9.04 4.32 -7.22
C LEU A 216 -9.43 5.79 -7.41
N ALA A 217 -10.68 6.14 -7.08
CA ALA A 217 -11.18 7.50 -7.23
C ALA A 217 -10.42 8.51 -6.36
N VAL A 218 -10.01 8.11 -5.14
CA VAL A 218 -9.19 8.96 -4.26
C VAL A 218 -7.81 9.20 -4.85
N PHE A 219 -7.07 8.14 -5.18
CA PHE A 219 -5.69 8.28 -5.70
C PHE A 219 -5.65 8.93 -7.10
N GLN A 220 -6.62 8.65 -7.97
CA GLN A 220 -6.75 9.37 -9.24
C GLN A 220 -7.04 10.85 -9.04
N ALA A 221 -7.95 11.21 -8.12
CA ALA A 221 -8.22 12.62 -7.83
C ALA A 221 -6.97 13.34 -7.28
N MET A 222 -6.16 12.68 -6.45
CA MET A 222 -4.89 13.22 -5.97
C MET A 222 -3.89 13.43 -7.12
N ALA A 223 -3.77 12.45 -8.02
CA ALA A 223 -2.92 12.53 -9.21
C ALA A 223 -3.35 13.66 -10.16
N ASP A 224 -4.63 13.73 -10.49
CA ASP A 224 -5.23 14.76 -11.36
C ASP A 224 -4.99 16.19 -10.82
N MET A 225 -5.17 16.38 -9.51
CA MET A 225 -5.04 17.68 -8.86
C MET A 225 -3.60 18.02 -8.43
N LYS A 226 -2.67 17.06 -8.55
CA LYS A 226 -1.28 17.15 -8.04
C LYS A 226 -1.24 17.64 -6.59
N LYS A 227 -2.06 17.00 -5.74
CA LYS A 227 -2.26 17.37 -4.34
C LYS A 227 -1.99 16.15 -3.46
N TYR A 228 -0.74 16.00 -3.06
CA TYR A 228 -0.26 14.78 -2.40
C TYR A 228 -0.13 14.93 -0.88
N GLY A 229 0.02 16.17 -0.37
CA GLY A 229 0.18 16.46 1.06
C GLY A 229 -1.13 16.53 1.85
N ILE A 230 -2.14 15.76 1.47
CA ILE A 230 -3.42 15.65 2.20
C ILE A 230 -3.34 14.55 3.27
N GLU A 231 -4.27 14.53 4.23
CA GLU A 231 -4.29 13.57 5.35
C GLU A 231 -4.72 12.14 4.95
N VAL A 232 -3.99 11.51 4.02
CA VAL A 232 -4.26 10.14 3.53
C VAL A 232 -3.21 9.12 3.95
N GLU A 233 -2.22 9.49 4.76
CA GLU A 233 -1.15 8.59 5.17
C GLU A 233 -1.68 7.30 5.84
N THR A 234 -2.60 7.44 6.79
CA THR A 234 -3.22 6.30 7.48
C THR A 234 -4.12 5.50 6.53
N PHE A 235 -4.84 6.18 5.64
CA PHE A 235 -5.71 5.55 4.64
C PHE A 235 -4.89 4.69 3.69
N ALA A 236 -3.83 5.26 3.11
CA ALA A 236 -2.90 4.57 2.24
C ALA A 236 -2.27 3.34 2.91
N LYS A 237 -1.79 3.50 4.14
CA LYS A 237 -1.22 2.39 4.92
C LYS A 237 -2.21 1.25 5.12
N ASN A 238 -3.45 1.57 5.51
CA ASN A 238 -4.46 0.57 5.82
C ASN A 238 -5.01 -0.10 4.55
N ILE A 239 -5.19 0.64 3.45
CA ILE A 239 -5.55 0.04 2.15
C ILE A 239 -4.50 -0.95 1.69
N VAL A 240 -3.22 -0.59 1.72
CA VAL A 240 -2.13 -1.50 1.32
C VAL A 240 -2.03 -2.69 2.27
N GLY A 241 -2.17 -2.47 3.58
CA GLY A 241 -2.15 -3.53 4.59
C GLY A 241 -3.28 -4.55 4.39
N GLU A 242 -4.52 -4.10 4.22
CA GLU A 242 -5.67 -4.98 3.98
C GLU A 242 -5.60 -5.63 2.59
N ALA A 243 -5.09 -4.93 1.57
CA ALA A 243 -4.88 -5.50 0.23
C ALA A 243 -3.82 -6.60 0.23
N LEU A 244 -2.73 -6.47 1.01
CA LEU A 244 -1.75 -7.54 1.13
C LEU A 244 -2.27 -8.73 1.93
N ALA A 245 -3.11 -8.49 2.94
CA ALA A 245 -3.72 -9.54 3.74
C ALA A 245 -4.77 -10.34 2.93
N ASN A 246 -5.50 -9.69 2.03
CA ASN A 246 -6.53 -10.31 1.21
C ASN A 246 -5.97 -10.76 -0.16
N LYS A 247 -5.90 -12.08 -0.39
CA LYS A 247 -5.43 -12.66 -1.66
C LYS A 247 -6.36 -12.40 -2.85
N ASP A 248 -7.61 -12.03 -2.59
CA ASP A 248 -8.59 -11.63 -3.60
C ASP A 248 -8.54 -10.12 -3.90
N SER A 249 -7.54 -9.39 -3.38
CA SER A 249 -7.39 -7.96 -3.62
C SER A 249 -6.81 -7.65 -5.00
N PHE A 250 -6.92 -6.37 -5.38
CA PHE A 250 -6.33 -5.84 -6.60
C PHE A 250 -4.83 -6.11 -6.73
N LEU A 251 -4.06 -6.28 -5.64
CA LEU A 251 -2.62 -6.54 -5.71
C LEU A 251 -2.26 -7.91 -6.32
N TYR A 252 -3.19 -8.86 -6.25
CA TYR A 252 -3.02 -10.20 -6.79
C TYR A 252 -3.70 -10.35 -8.16
N HIS A 253 -4.82 -9.66 -8.38
CA HIS A 253 -5.53 -9.66 -9.66
C HIS A 253 -5.02 -8.62 -10.68
N GLU A 254 -4.24 -7.62 -10.29
CA GLU A 254 -3.54 -6.71 -11.21
C GLU A 254 -2.08 -7.16 -11.47
N ALA A 255 -1.80 -8.46 -11.32
CA ALA A 255 -0.44 -9.00 -11.47
C ALA A 255 -0.13 -9.44 -12.91
N GLU A 256 -0.99 -10.28 -13.50
CA GLU A 256 -0.76 -10.93 -14.79
C GLU A 256 -2.02 -10.91 -15.68
N GLY A 257 -1.83 -10.59 -16.96
CA GLY A 257 -2.95 -10.43 -17.90
C GLY A 257 -3.63 -11.75 -18.32
N TYR A 258 -2.92 -12.89 -18.26
CA TYR A 258 -3.48 -14.18 -18.69
C TYR A 258 -4.60 -14.67 -17.76
N GLN A 259 -4.42 -14.56 -16.45
CA GLN A 259 -5.40 -15.00 -15.46
C GLN A 259 -6.44 -13.92 -15.11
N SER A 260 -6.08 -12.65 -15.24
CA SER A 260 -6.90 -11.53 -14.76
C SER A 260 -7.51 -10.67 -15.87
N GLY A 261 -7.30 -11.05 -17.14
CA GLY A 261 -7.86 -10.35 -18.29
C GLY A 261 -7.37 -8.90 -18.40
N LEU A 262 -8.23 -8.00 -18.89
CA LEU A 262 -7.89 -6.60 -19.17
C LEU A 262 -7.35 -5.86 -17.94
N ILE A 263 -7.92 -6.10 -16.76
CA ILE A 263 -7.51 -5.44 -15.51
C ILE A 263 -6.08 -5.84 -15.13
N GLY A 264 -5.68 -7.09 -15.40
CA GLY A 264 -4.31 -7.56 -15.23
C GLY A 264 -3.28 -6.85 -16.11
N TYR A 265 -3.69 -6.34 -17.29
CA TYR A 265 -2.81 -5.59 -18.20
C TYR A 265 -2.75 -4.09 -17.85
N ILE A 266 -3.92 -3.47 -17.59
CA ILE A 266 -4.00 -2.03 -17.34
C ILE A 266 -3.54 -1.70 -15.91
N LYS A 267 -3.86 -2.54 -14.93
CA LYS A 267 -3.51 -2.37 -13.51
C LYS A 267 -3.95 -1.01 -12.95
N PRO A 268 -5.22 -0.61 -13.12
CA PRO A 268 -5.67 0.76 -12.91
C PRO A 268 -5.40 1.26 -11.49
N LEU A 269 -5.65 0.44 -10.46
CA LEU A 269 -5.47 0.85 -9.07
C LEU A 269 -3.98 0.84 -8.67
N SER A 270 -3.25 -0.19 -9.06
CA SER A 270 -1.80 -0.27 -8.81
C SER A 270 -1.05 0.87 -9.51
N GLN A 271 -1.43 1.24 -10.74
CA GLN A 271 -0.85 2.39 -11.44
C GLN A 271 -1.21 3.70 -10.75
N ALA A 272 -2.48 3.90 -10.40
CA ALA A 272 -2.92 5.12 -9.71
C ALA A 272 -2.18 5.33 -8.38
N MET A 273 -1.87 4.25 -7.65
CA MET A 273 -1.20 4.30 -6.34
C MET A 273 0.33 4.37 -6.43
N PHE A 274 0.95 3.58 -7.31
CA PHE A 274 2.40 3.32 -7.25
C PHE A 274 3.20 3.82 -8.46
N SER A 275 2.55 4.32 -9.52
CA SER A 275 3.25 4.82 -10.73
C SER A 275 3.50 6.33 -10.73
N ASN A 276 3.30 7.01 -9.60
CA ASN A 276 3.65 8.41 -9.40
C ASN A 276 4.58 8.52 -8.18
N TYR A 277 5.88 8.65 -8.42
CA TYR A 277 6.90 8.65 -7.39
C TYR A 277 6.75 9.83 -6.43
N GLU A 278 6.50 11.03 -6.94
CA GLU A 278 6.29 12.23 -6.12
C GLU A 278 5.14 12.04 -5.11
N MET A 279 4.04 11.42 -5.57
CA MET A 279 2.91 11.10 -4.70
C MET A 279 3.30 10.06 -3.64
N VAL A 280 3.98 8.98 -4.03
CA VAL A 280 4.41 7.93 -3.10
C VAL A 280 5.38 8.46 -2.05
N GLU A 281 6.34 9.30 -2.45
CA GLU A 281 7.30 9.94 -1.56
C GLU A 281 6.60 10.92 -0.59
N THR A 282 5.65 11.71 -1.09
CA THR A 282 4.92 12.69 -0.27
C THR A 282 4.00 12.04 0.76
N ILE A 283 3.26 10.98 0.37
CA ILE A 283 2.40 10.24 1.29
C ILE A 283 3.25 9.45 2.30
N GLY A 284 4.40 8.92 1.89
CA GLY A 284 5.37 8.29 2.77
C GLY A 284 4.99 6.91 3.32
N THR A 285 3.71 6.54 3.39
CA THR A 285 3.24 5.30 4.03
C THR A 285 2.79 4.21 3.05
N LEU A 286 2.68 4.50 1.76
CA LEU A 286 2.22 3.54 0.73
C LEU A 286 3.09 2.27 0.65
N LEU A 287 4.41 2.41 0.81
CA LEU A 287 5.33 1.27 0.85
C LEU A 287 5.81 0.95 2.28
N ASP A 288 5.12 1.45 3.31
CA ASP A 288 5.44 1.18 4.72
C ASP A 288 4.36 0.30 5.40
N PRO A 289 4.43 -1.03 5.20
CA PRO A 289 3.47 -1.94 5.80
C PRO A 289 3.56 -1.97 7.33
N ASP A 290 2.57 -2.54 8.00
CA ASP A 290 2.60 -2.72 9.46
C ASP A 290 3.70 -3.71 9.87
N LEU A 291 4.57 -3.33 10.81
CA LEU A 291 5.75 -4.09 11.22
C LEU A 291 5.42 -5.51 11.73
N TYR A 292 4.29 -5.65 12.43
CA TYR A 292 3.85 -6.95 12.95
C TYR A 292 3.38 -7.88 11.83
N SER A 293 2.65 -7.35 10.85
CA SER A 293 2.16 -8.13 9.70
C SER A 293 3.31 -8.69 8.84
N LYS A 294 4.40 -7.93 8.64
CA LYS A 294 5.54 -8.32 7.78
C LYS A 294 6.21 -9.63 8.22
N ARG A 295 6.19 -9.93 9.53
CA ARG A 295 6.88 -11.12 10.07
C ARG A 295 6.18 -12.43 9.73
N THR A 296 4.92 -12.38 9.32
CA THR A 296 4.09 -13.55 9.01
C THR A 296 3.77 -13.65 7.52
N TRP A 297 4.41 -12.84 6.67
CA TRP A 297 4.11 -12.82 5.25
C TRP A 297 4.66 -14.02 4.51
N ASP A 298 3.81 -14.62 3.68
CA ASP A 298 4.18 -15.68 2.75
C ASP A 298 4.85 -15.12 1.48
N ALA A 299 5.36 -16.01 0.64
CA ALA A 299 6.02 -15.63 -0.61
C ALA A 299 5.10 -14.88 -1.58
N ALA A 300 3.79 -15.16 -1.59
CA ALA A 300 2.84 -14.47 -2.45
C ALA A 300 2.67 -12.99 -2.02
N GLN A 301 2.60 -12.74 -0.71
CA GLN A 301 2.56 -11.42 -0.11
C GLN A 301 3.84 -10.63 -0.40
N TRP A 302 5.00 -11.24 -0.24
CA TRP A 302 6.27 -10.61 -0.63
C TRP A 302 6.35 -10.34 -2.13
N GLY A 303 5.79 -11.23 -2.96
CA GLY A 303 5.70 -11.04 -4.40
C GLY A 303 4.84 -9.83 -4.77
N ALA A 304 3.68 -9.67 -4.15
CA ALA A 304 2.84 -8.49 -4.31
C ALA A 304 3.55 -7.21 -3.84
N TYR A 305 4.21 -7.25 -2.67
CA TYR A 305 5.00 -6.13 -2.16
C TYR A 305 6.12 -5.71 -3.11
N CYS A 306 6.91 -6.67 -3.60
CA CYS A 306 8.00 -6.41 -4.55
C CYS A 306 7.48 -5.76 -5.85
N ARG A 307 6.31 -6.19 -6.36
CA ARG A 307 5.71 -5.57 -7.56
C ARG A 307 5.36 -4.10 -7.34
N MET A 308 4.75 -3.75 -6.21
CA MET A 308 4.44 -2.34 -5.88
C MET A 308 5.71 -1.48 -5.80
N VAL A 309 6.76 -2.00 -5.15
CA VAL A 309 8.06 -1.32 -5.03
C VAL A 309 8.70 -1.13 -6.41
N LEU A 310 8.64 -2.14 -7.30
CA LEU A 310 9.15 -2.02 -8.67
C LEU A 310 8.39 -1.00 -9.51
N MET A 311 7.07 -0.86 -9.33
CA MET A 311 6.28 0.18 -10.01
C MET A 311 6.72 1.58 -9.58
N THR A 312 6.90 1.80 -8.28
CA THR A 312 7.39 3.07 -7.75
C THR A 312 8.82 3.34 -8.19
N PHE A 313 9.69 2.32 -8.15
CA PHE A 313 11.08 2.43 -8.56
C PHE A 313 11.22 2.77 -10.06
N ARG A 314 10.36 2.19 -10.91
CA ARG A 314 10.30 2.53 -12.33
C ARG A 314 9.97 4.01 -12.54
N SER A 315 8.91 4.51 -11.91
CA SER A 315 8.52 5.92 -12.00
C SER A 315 9.63 6.85 -11.49
N TYR A 316 10.30 6.52 -10.38
CA TYR A 316 11.47 7.25 -9.88
C TYR A 316 12.60 7.35 -10.92
N VAL A 317 12.96 6.24 -11.55
CA VAL A 317 14.05 6.17 -12.54
C VAL A 317 13.67 6.92 -13.84
N GLU A 318 12.41 6.82 -14.26
CA GLU A 318 11.89 7.47 -15.46
C GLU A 318 11.83 8.99 -15.31
N GLU A 319 11.27 9.49 -14.20
CA GLU A 319 11.14 10.92 -13.87
C GLU A 319 12.50 11.62 -13.67
N GLY A 320 13.58 10.86 -13.50
CA GLY A 320 14.94 11.40 -13.45
C GLY A 320 15.27 12.14 -12.15
N TYR A 321 14.51 11.87 -11.09
CA TYR A 321 14.77 12.40 -9.76
C TYR A 321 16.12 11.87 -9.25
N ARG A 322 16.99 12.78 -8.79
CA ARG A 322 18.38 12.46 -8.35
C ARG A 322 18.57 12.51 -6.84
N GLY A 323 17.52 12.79 -6.08
CA GLY A 323 17.57 12.81 -4.62
C GLY A 323 17.43 11.43 -3.99
N HIS A 324 17.76 11.32 -2.71
CA HIS A 324 17.51 10.13 -1.91
C HIS A 324 16.00 9.95 -1.70
N SER A 325 15.46 8.77 -2.01
CA SER A 325 14.08 8.41 -1.68
C SER A 325 14.04 7.70 -0.35
N PHE A 326 13.36 8.29 0.63
CA PHE A 326 13.19 7.69 1.95
C PHE A 326 12.25 6.49 1.90
N VAL A 327 11.25 6.51 1.01
CA VAL A 327 10.28 5.43 0.89
C VAL A 327 10.91 4.18 0.26
N LEU A 328 11.65 4.34 -0.85
CA LEU A 328 12.34 3.22 -1.48
C LEU A 328 13.50 2.68 -0.63
N PHE A 329 14.21 3.56 0.09
CA PHE A 329 15.26 3.13 1.03
C PHE A 329 14.69 2.28 2.18
N ARG A 330 13.54 2.66 2.75
CA ARG A 330 12.84 1.83 3.74
C ARG A 330 12.36 0.51 3.15
N ALA A 331 11.77 0.55 1.95
CA ALA A 331 11.30 -0.65 1.25
C ALA A 331 12.43 -1.67 1.05
N LYS A 332 13.61 -1.22 0.63
CA LYS A 332 14.82 -2.06 0.53
C LYS A 332 15.13 -2.78 1.85
N ARG A 333 15.02 -2.11 3.00
CA ARG A 333 15.25 -2.75 4.32
C ARG A 333 14.21 -3.82 4.62
N TYR A 334 12.94 -3.59 4.28
CA TYR A 334 11.89 -4.60 4.49
C TYR A 334 12.12 -5.82 3.60
N ILE A 335 12.48 -5.61 2.32
CA ILE A 335 12.80 -6.69 1.38
C ILE A 335 14.01 -7.50 1.85
N ALA A 336 15.07 -6.85 2.34
CA ALA A 336 16.23 -7.55 2.89
C ALA A 336 15.85 -8.43 4.10
N HIS A 337 14.95 -7.94 4.96
CA HIS A 337 14.51 -8.69 6.14
C HIS A 337 13.65 -9.92 5.77
N ALA A 338 13.03 -9.97 4.59
CA ALA A 338 12.21 -11.09 4.14
C ALA A 338 12.95 -12.44 4.10
N VAL A 339 14.27 -12.40 3.95
CA VAL A 339 15.16 -13.58 3.91
C VAL A 339 16.01 -13.75 5.17
N SER A 340 15.84 -12.89 6.17
CA SER A 340 16.65 -12.89 7.41
C SER A 340 16.54 -14.19 8.22
N ASP A 341 15.46 -14.95 8.04
CA ASP A 341 15.18 -16.18 8.74
C ASP A 341 15.52 -17.46 7.96
N LEU A 342 16.28 -17.35 6.87
CA LEU A 342 16.80 -18.48 6.10
C LEU A 342 17.60 -19.48 6.96
N TYR A 343 18.27 -19.01 8.02
CA TYR A 343 19.01 -19.89 8.95
C TYR A 343 18.13 -20.97 9.61
N LYS A 344 16.80 -20.76 9.68
CA LYS A 344 15.86 -21.75 10.22
C LYS A 344 15.84 -23.05 9.41
N LEU A 345 16.26 -23.01 8.15
CA LEU A 345 16.41 -24.20 7.30
C LEU A 345 17.42 -25.22 7.86
N ASN A 346 18.32 -24.81 8.76
CA ASN A 346 19.31 -25.69 9.35
C ASN A 346 18.73 -26.73 10.31
N GLY A 347 17.57 -26.47 10.93
CA GLY A 347 16.96 -27.33 11.95
C GLY A 347 15.95 -28.36 11.43
N VAL A 348 15.67 -28.40 10.12
CA VAL A 348 14.60 -29.21 9.54
C VAL A 348 15.17 -30.54 9.05
N ALA A 349 15.11 -31.58 9.90
CA ALA A 349 15.73 -32.89 9.67
C ALA A 349 15.03 -33.78 8.61
N ASN A 350 13.83 -33.42 8.13
CA ASN A 350 13.13 -34.17 7.10
C ASN A 350 12.45 -33.24 6.10
N SER A 351 12.88 -33.39 4.85
CA SER A 351 12.47 -32.65 3.67
C SER A 351 11.01 -32.92 3.28
N ALA A 352 10.09 -32.18 3.89
CA ALA A 352 9.07 -31.53 3.08
C ALA A 352 9.56 -30.09 2.93
N TRP A 353 10.22 -29.81 1.81
CA TRP A 353 10.51 -28.50 1.25
C TRP A 353 9.72 -27.40 1.98
N ASP A 354 10.38 -26.59 2.81
CA ASP A 354 9.75 -25.38 3.35
C ASP A 354 9.66 -24.39 2.18
N ASP A 355 8.65 -24.65 1.33
CA ASP A 355 8.42 -24.06 0.02
C ASP A 355 8.36 -22.54 0.16
N ASP A 356 7.84 -22.04 1.28
CA ASP A 356 7.70 -20.62 1.52
C ASP A 356 9.05 -19.90 1.67
N LEU A 357 9.98 -20.39 2.52
CA LEU A 357 11.28 -19.72 2.72
C LEU A 357 12.10 -19.68 1.43
N GLN A 358 12.08 -20.77 0.66
CA GLN A 358 12.78 -20.84 -0.61
C GLN A 358 12.09 -19.98 -1.68
N THR A 359 10.76 -20.01 -1.76
CA THR A 359 10.00 -19.18 -2.70
C THR A 359 10.15 -17.70 -2.36
N ARG A 360 10.20 -17.32 -1.07
CA ARG A 360 10.53 -15.95 -0.63
C ARG A 360 11.89 -15.52 -1.16
N LEU A 361 12.91 -16.37 -1.04
CA LEU A 361 14.24 -16.08 -1.60
C LEU A 361 14.18 -15.89 -3.12
N GLN A 362 13.48 -16.76 -3.84
CA GLN A 362 13.30 -16.63 -5.29
C GLN A 362 12.60 -15.32 -5.68
N VAL A 363 11.57 -14.92 -4.93
CA VAL A 363 10.87 -13.63 -5.11
C VAL A 363 11.84 -12.45 -4.93
N ILE A 364 12.68 -12.48 -3.91
CA ILE A 364 13.66 -11.40 -3.67
C ILE A 364 14.74 -11.36 -4.76
N VAL A 365 15.25 -12.52 -5.19
CA VAL A 365 16.23 -12.60 -6.28
C VAL A 365 15.63 -12.10 -7.59
N LYS A 366 14.37 -12.45 -7.89
CA LYS A 366 13.62 -11.91 -9.03
C LYS A 366 13.47 -10.39 -8.94
N PHE A 367 13.08 -9.87 -7.77
CA PHE A 367 12.99 -8.42 -7.54
C PHE A 367 14.32 -7.70 -7.85
N ILE A 368 15.45 -8.26 -7.42
CA ILE A 368 16.77 -7.70 -7.71
C ILE A 368 17.03 -7.66 -9.23
N LYS A 369 16.71 -8.75 -9.94
CA LYS A 369 16.87 -8.84 -11.41
C LYS A 369 16.03 -7.78 -12.12
N ASP A 370 14.75 -7.68 -11.75
CA ASP A 370 13.81 -6.72 -12.34
C ASP A 370 14.23 -5.27 -12.03
N ALA A 371 14.74 -4.99 -10.83
CA ALA A 371 15.25 -3.67 -10.46
C ALA A 371 16.49 -3.27 -11.28
N VAL A 372 17.43 -4.19 -11.49
CA VAL A 372 18.60 -3.92 -12.34
C VAL A 372 18.17 -3.71 -13.80
N GLU A 373 17.17 -4.46 -14.28
CA GLU A 373 16.64 -4.28 -15.63
C GLU A 373 16.03 -2.88 -15.83
N ILE A 374 15.31 -2.35 -14.83
CA ILE A 374 14.79 -0.98 -14.86
C ILE A 374 15.93 0.05 -15.03
N LEU A 375 17.04 -0.14 -14.30
CA LEU A 375 18.22 0.73 -14.42
C LEU A 375 18.91 0.58 -15.79
N GLU A 376 19.02 -0.64 -16.31
CA GLU A 376 19.62 -0.90 -17.63
C GLU A 376 18.84 -0.19 -18.74
N ARG A 377 17.50 -0.26 -18.70
CA ARG A 377 16.62 0.40 -19.67
C ARG A 377 16.78 1.93 -19.68
N LYS A 378 17.06 2.55 -18.53
CA LYS A 378 17.34 3.99 -18.43
C LYS A 378 18.73 4.35 -18.94
N GLY A 379 19.68 3.43 -18.80
CA GLY A 379 21.08 3.64 -19.11
C GLY A 379 21.89 4.14 -17.92
N VAL A 380 23.16 3.73 -17.85
CA VAL A 380 24.07 4.08 -16.76
C VAL A 380 24.50 5.54 -16.86
N PRO A 381 24.39 6.34 -15.77
CA PRO A 381 24.90 7.71 -15.76
C PRO A 381 26.41 7.76 -15.99
N HIS A 382 26.87 8.65 -16.86
CA HIS A 382 28.29 8.83 -17.20
C HIS A 382 29.18 9.15 -15.99
N ASN A 383 28.62 9.77 -14.95
CA ASN A 383 29.30 10.17 -13.73
C ASN A 383 29.08 9.18 -12.56
N LEU A 384 28.63 7.95 -12.82
CA LEU A 384 28.43 6.95 -11.78
C LEU A 384 29.75 6.62 -11.10
N LYS A 385 29.86 6.93 -9.81
CA LYS A 385 31.01 6.56 -8.99
C LYS A 385 30.91 5.08 -8.62
N LEU A 386 31.73 4.25 -9.25
CA LEU A 386 31.79 2.82 -8.93
C LEU A 386 32.35 2.56 -7.52
N ARG A 387 33.32 3.38 -7.08
CA ARG A 387 33.95 3.28 -5.77
C ARG A 387 33.69 4.54 -4.95
N ILE A 388 32.96 4.38 -3.85
CA ILE A 388 32.80 5.41 -2.82
C ILE A 388 33.90 5.17 -1.77
N ARG A 389 34.64 6.22 -1.39
CA ARG A 389 35.64 6.18 -0.30
C ARG A 389 35.03 6.87 0.92
N ASP A 390 35.20 6.31 2.11
CA ASP A 390 34.44 6.57 3.35
C ASP A 390 34.30 8.04 3.76
N LYS A 391 35.14 8.95 3.27
CA LYS A 391 35.16 10.37 3.66
C LYS A 391 33.90 11.17 3.27
N TYR A 392 33.00 10.62 2.42
CA TYR A 392 31.76 11.30 1.95
C TYR A 392 30.53 10.37 1.84
N GLY A 393 30.51 9.25 2.58
CA GLY A 393 29.67 8.06 2.34
C GLY A 393 28.20 8.30 2.00
N LEU A 394 27.44 9.03 2.82
CA LEU A 394 25.97 9.09 2.72
C LEU A 394 25.43 10.01 1.62
N VAL A 395 26.15 11.07 1.23
CA VAL A 395 25.62 12.10 0.31
C VAL A 395 25.74 11.67 -1.18
N SER A 396 26.44 10.57 -1.45
CA SER A 396 26.73 10.11 -2.83
C SER A 396 26.20 8.72 -3.17
N GLU A 397 25.42 8.10 -2.27
CA GLU A 397 24.82 6.79 -2.55
C GLU A 397 23.76 6.90 -3.64
N THR A 398 23.87 6.00 -4.62
CA THR A 398 22.92 5.86 -5.71
C THR A 398 22.09 4.59 -5.52
N PHE A 399 21.03 4.42 -6.32
CA PHE A 399 20.28 3.16 -6.30
C PHE A 399 21.10 1.94 -6.72
N TYR A 400 22.21 2.12 -7.45
CA TYR A 400 23.18 1.05 -7.70
C TYR A 400 23.82 0.57 -6.39
N ASP A 401 24.09 1.48 -5.45
CA ASP A 401 24.62 1.17 -4.11
C ASP A 401 23.55 0.49 -3.25
N HIS A 402 22.30 0.97 -3.31
CA HIS A 402 21.20 0.36 -2.56
C HIS A 402 20.88 -1.07 -3.02
N ILE A 403 20.87 -1.33 -4.34
CA ILE A 403 20.70 -2.70 -4.89
C ILE A 403 21.91 -3.57 -4.54
N ALA A 404 23.13 -3.05 -4.67
CA ALA A 404 24.33 -3.81 -4.29
C ALA A 404 24.33 -4.17 -2.80
N SER A 405 23.90 -3.25 -1.94
CA SER A 405 23.73 -3.52 -0.51
C SER A 405 22.61 -4.52 -0.26
N LEU A 406 21.50 -4.49 -1.00
CA LEU A 406 20.45 -5.52 -0.89
C LEU A 406 20.99 -6.91 -1.26
N ILE A 407 21.75 -7.03 -2.36
CA ILE A 407 22.40 -8.30 -2.73
C ILE A 407 23.35 -8.77 -1.62
N PHE A 408 24.13 -7.86 -1.04
CA PHE A 408 25.01 -8.19 0.08
C PHE A 408 24.23 -8.75 1.28
N GLU A 409 23.11 -8.16 1.66
CA GLU A 409 22.24 -8.68 2.74
C GLU A 409 21.66 -10.05 2.40
N VAL A 410 21.26 -10.29 1.15
CA VAL A 410 20.78 -11.61 0.69
C VAL A 410 21.89 -12.66 0.76
N VAL A 411 23.11 -12.32 0.32
CA VAL A 411 24.29 -13.20 0.44
C VAL A 411 24.59 -13.50 1.91
N PHE A 412 24.53 -12.49 2.77
CA PHE A 412 24.73 -12.68 4.21
C PHE A 412 23.67 -13.60 4.82
N ALA A 413 22.39 -13.39 4.51
CA ALA A 413 21.32 -14.26 4.98
C ALA A 413 21.49 -15.71 4.48
N ALA A 414 21.84 -15.89 3.20
CA ALA A 414 22.09 -17.21 2.61
C ALA A 414 23.33 -17.89 3.21
N SER A 415 24.34 -17.13 3.63
CA SER A 415 25.55 -17.66 4.28
C SER A 415 25.28 -18.32 5.63
N ALA A 416 24.17 -17.99 6.28
CA ALA A 416 23.76 -18.61 7.53
C ALA A 416 23.17 -20.02 7.34
N VAL A 417 22.90 -20.46 6.10
CA VAL A 417 22.42 -21.82 5.81
C VAL A 417 23.62 -22.76 5.71
N THR A 418 23.75 -23.68 6.65
CA THR A 418 24.86 -24.64 6.78
C THR A 418 24.41 -26.10 6.64
N ALA A 419 23.11 -26.37 6.54
CA ALA A 419 22.59 -27.73 6.34
C ALA A 419 23.23 -28.42 5.11
N PRO A 420 23.87 -29.59 5.28
CA PRO A 420 24.67 -30.27 4.24
C PRO A 420 23.95 -30.51 2.89
N SER A 421 22.65 -30.80 2.94
CA SER A 421 21.83 -31.05 1.73
C SER A 421 21.34 -29.77 1.04
N LEU A 422 21.30 -28.63 1.74
CA LEU A 422 20.62 -27.41 1.28
C LEU A 422 21.57 -26.25 1.01
N TYR A 423 22.71 -26.16 1.71
CA TYR A 423 23.59 -24.98 1.61
C TYR A 423 24.05 -24.75 0.17
N ARG A 424 24.40 -25.80 -0.57
CA ARG A 424 24.83 -25.67 -1.98
C ARG A 424 23.68 -25.16 -2.85
N TRP A 425 22.47 -25.68 -2.67
CA TRP A 425 21.31 -25.24 -3.44
C TRP A 425 20.98 -23.76 -3.17
N ILE A 426 20.94 -23.36 -1.90
CA ILE A 426 20.61 -21.98 -1.52
C ILE A 426 21.75 -21.00 -1.90
N GLN A 427 22.98 -21.27 -1.47
CA GLN A 427 24.09 -20.35 -1.66
C GLN A 427 24.52 -20.28 -3.13
N TYR A 428 24.68 -21.43 -3.80
CA TYR A 428 25.12 -21.47 -5.19
C TYR A 428 23.95 -21.31 -6.16
N SER A 429 22.96 -22.20 -6.16
CA SER A 429 21.92 -22.22 -7.20
C SER A 429 20.94 -21.04 -7.09
N SER A 430 20.39 -20.79 -5.90
CA SER A 430 19.34 -19.77 -5.72
C SER A 430 19.87 -18.34 -5.66
N VAL A 431 21.09 -18.12 -5.16
CA VAL A 431 21.65 -16.77 -4.96
C VAL A 431 22.77 -16.48 -5.94
N TRP A 432 23.91 -17.18 -5.84
CA TRP A 432 25.09 -16.77 -6.59
C TRP A 432 24.94 -16.97 -8.10
N SER A 433 24.39 -18.11 -8.51
CA SER A 433 24.16 -18.46 -9.89
C SER A 433 23.24 -17.46 -10.58
N GLU A 434 22.11 -17.15 -9.96
CA GLU A 434 21.09 -16.22 -10.47
C GLU A 434 21.55 -14.75 -10.55
N LEU A 435 22.57 -14.36 -9.78
CA LEU A 435 23.03 -12.97 -9.70
C LEU A 435 24.38 -12.73 -10.38
N PHE A 436 25.28 -13.72 -10.38
CA PHE A 436 26.67 -13.57 -10.85
C PHE A 436 27.04 -14.46 -12.03
N ASN A 437 26.47 -15.66 -12.16
CA ASN A 437 26.79 -16.58 -13.24
C ASN A 437 25.72 -16.56 -14.35
N PHE A 438 25.88 -17.44 -15.35
CA PHE A 438 24.90 -17.71 -16.41
C PHE A 438 24.34 -16.48 -17.09
N GLU A 439 25.18 -15.47 -17.30
CA GLU A 439 24.78 -14.32 -18.09
C GLU A 439 23.59 -13.54 -17.49
N HIS A 440 23.29 -13.70 -16.20
CA HIS A 440 22.28 -12.90 -15.50
C HIS A 440 22.83 -11.50 -15.16
N LEU A 441 21.93 -10.51 -15.07
CA LEU A 441 22.28 -9.09 -14.90
C LEU A 441 23.29 -8.61 -15.97
N LYS A 442 23.02 -8.90 -17.27
CA LYS A 442 23.82 -8.34 -18.36
C LYS A 442 23.66 -6.83 -18.45
N GLY A 443 24.63 -6.19 -19.08
CA GLY A 443 24.59 -4.77 -19.39
C GLY A 443 25.42 -3.93 -18.43
N ASN A 444 25.43 -2.63 -18.70
CA ASN A 444 26.30 -1.69 -17.99
C ASN A 444 25.86 -1.52 -16.53
N ALA A 445 24.55 -1.51 -16.27
CA ALA A 445 23.99 -1.37 -14.94
C ALA A 445 24.26 -2.61 -14.11
N GLY A 446 24.05 -3.80 -14.68
CA GLY A 446 24.39 -5.06 -14.05
C GLY A 446 25.87 -5.16 -13.71
N ALA A 447 26.76 -4.79 -14.63
CA ALA A 447 28.21 -4.76 -14.38
C ALA A 447 28.59 -3.80 -13.23
N ALA A 448 27.95 -2.62 -13.17
CA ALA A 448 28.17 -1.65 -12.09
C ALA A 448 27.71 -2.19 -10.72
N VAL A 449 26.53 -2.81 -10.66
CA VAL A 449 26.01 -3.45 -9.44
C VAL A 449 26.92 -4.59 -9.01
N LYS A 450 27.27 -5.53 -9.90
CA LYS A 450 28.19 -6.65 -9.59
C LYS A 450 29.55 -6.16 -9.10
N PHE A 451 30.09 -5.08 -9.66
CA PHE A 451 31.32 -4.47 -9.16
C PHE A 451 31.17 -3.99 -7.71
N LYS A 452 30.10 -3.26 -7.41
CA LYS A 452 29.82 -2.76 -6.06
C LYS A 452 29.62 -3.89 -5.05
N VAL A 453 28.88 -4.94 -5.41
CA VAL A 453 28.69 -6.11 -4.52
C VAL A 453 30.01 -6.79 -4.21
N ARG A 454 30.85 -7.09 -5.23
CA ARG A 454 32.17 -7.69 -5.00
C ARG A 454 33.02 -6.86 -4.05
N ARG A 455 32.90 -5.52 -4.13
CA ARG A 455 33.62 -4.63 -3.23
C ARG A 455 33.07 -4.68 -1.81
N LEU A 456 31.75 -4.71 -1.62
CA LEU A 456 31.12 -4.85 -0.31
C LEU A 456 31.53 -6.17 0.37
N LEU A 457 31.43 -7.29 -0.36
CA LEU A 457 31.83 -8.61 0.15
C LEU A 457 33.31 -8.63 0.56
N TYR A 458 34.20 -8.13 -0.31
CA TYR A 458 35.63 -8.11 0.01
C TYR A 458 35.98 -7.14 1.14
N ASN A 459 35.33 -5.98 1.22
CA ASN A 459 35.57 -5.02 2.30
C ASN A 459 35.21 -5.63 3.66
N GLU A 460 34.08 -6.35 3.77
CA GLU A 460 33.68 -7.04 5.00
C GLU A 460 34.70 -8.11 5.42
N ILE A 461 35.20 -8.91 4.46
CA ILE A 461 36.25 -9.91 4.73
C ILE A 461 37.56 -9.23 5.14
N ALA A 462 37.95 -8.17 4.42
CA ALA A 462 39.21 -7.47 4.66
C ALA A 462 39.24 -6.78 6.04
N ASP A 463 38.08 -6.28 6.51
CA ASP A 463 37.94 -5.62 7.80
C ASP A 463 38.18 -6.58 8.98
N MET A 464 38.02 -7.90 8.79
CA MET A 464 38.37 -8.89 9.82
C MET A 464 39.83 -8.84 10.25
N LYS A 465 40.72 -8.27 9.42
CA LYS A 465 42.12 -8.04 9.82
C LYS A 465 42.23 -7.01 10.95
N ARG A 466 41.35 -6.01 10.96
CA ARG A 466 41.27 -4.97 11.98
C ARG A 466 40.36 -5.39 13.12
N PHE A 467 39.20 -5.97 12.79
CA PHE A 467 38.17 -6.38 13.73
C PHE A 467 37.59 -7.75 13.34
N PRO A 468 38.18 -8.87 13.82
CA PRO A 468 37.65 -10.21 13.61
C PRO A 468 36.18 -10.30 14.02
N ASN A 469 35.31 -10.76 13.11
CA ASN A 469 33.87 -10.79 13.37
C ASN A 469 33.16 -11.92 12.61
N PHE A 470 32.04 -12.40 13.17
CA PHE A 470 31.27 -13.52 12.61
C PHE A 470 30.61 -13.21 11.27
N LYS A 471 30.33 -11.94 10.99
CA LYS A 471 29.70 -11.54 9.72
C LYS A 471 30.68 -11.72 8.55
N GLY A 472 31.89 -11.19 8.68
CA GLY A 472 32.99 -11.41 7.75
C GLY A 472 33.34 -12.89 7.60
N ALA A 473 33.33 -13.65 8.70
CA ALA A 473 33.60 -15.09 8.68
C ALA A 473 32.59 -15.85 7.82
N ARG A 474 31.29 -15.59 8.01
CA ARG A 474 30.23 -16.22 7.20
C ARG A 474 30.26 -15.81 5.74
N ILE A 475 30.55 -14.54 5.45
CA ILE A 475 30.73 -14.07 4.07
C ILE A 475 31.94 -14.75 3.42
N LEU A 476 33.03 -14.94 4.17
CA LEU A 476 34.19 -15.70 3.71
C LEU A 476 33.81 -17.16 3.43
N SER A 477 33.14 -17.83 4.37
CA SER A 477 32.65 -19.20 4.21
C SER A 477 31.77 -19.35 2.96
N PHE A 478 30.80 -18.46 2.76
CA PHE A 478 29.97 -18.40 1.56
C PHE A 478 30.81 -18.30 0.29
N CYS A 479 31.77 -17.37 0.25
CA CYS A 479 32.64 -17.15 -0.90
C CYS A 479 33.46 -18.41 -1.23
N LEU A 480 33.98 -19.09 -0.21
CA LEU A 480 34.78 -20.31 -0.36
C LEU A 480 33.91 -21.51 -0.79
N ASN A 481 32.69 -21.63 -0.30
CA ASN A 481 31.74 -22.68 -0.70
C ASN A 481 31.31 -22.55 -2.16
N VAL A 482 31.07 -21.31 -2.60
CA VAL A 482 30.48 -21.02 -3.91
C VAL A 482 31.54 -20.94 -5.02
N MET A 483 32.72 -20.38 -4.72
CA MET A 483 33.80 -20.20 -5.71
C MET A 483 34.89 -21.27 -5.61
N GLY A 484 34.96 -22.01 -4.49
CA GLY A 484 35.93 -23.07 -4.25
C GLY A 484 37.31 -22.59 -3.80
N LEU A 485 38.17 -23.55 -3.46
CA LEU A 485 39.55 -23.33 -2.98
C LEU A 485 40.59 -23.14 -4.09
N SER A 486 40.22 -23.41 -5.34
CA SER A 486 41.11 -23.28 -6.50
C SER A 486 40.42 -22.55 -7.65
N ILE A 487 41.19 -21.77 -8.41
CA ILE A 487 40.67 -21.02 -9.55
C ILE A 487 40.56 -21.97 -10.75
N ILE A 488 39.33 -22.30 -11.15
CA ILE A 488 39.09 -23.10 -12.34
C ILE A 488 39.23 -22.22 -13.59
N PRO A 489 40.06 -22.60 -14.58
CA PRO A 489 40.16 -21.87 -15.84
C PRO A 489 38.87 -22.06 -16.67
N GLY A 490 38.24 -20.95 -17.09
CA GLY A 490 37.03 -20.96 -17.91
C GLY A 490 36.20 -19.67 -17.77
N ASP A 491 35.37 -19.38 -18.78
CA ASP A 491 34.54 -18.16 -18.82
C ASP A 491 33.34 -18.19 -17.88
N TYR A 492 32.96 -19.37 -17.41
CA TYR A 492 31.80 -19.61 -16.56
C TYR A 492 31.82 -18.79 -15.23
N HIS A 493 33.01 -18.44 -14.72
CA HIS A 493 33.19 -17.62 -13.51
C HIS A 493 33.84 -16.25 -13.77
N LYS A 494 33.78 -15.72 -15.00
CA LYS A 494 34.46 -14.48 -15.39
C LYS A 494 34.13 -13.30 -14.47
N ASP A 495 32.86 -13.14 -14.11
CA ASP A 495 32.39 -12.04 -13.25
C ASP A 495 32.87 -12.17 -11.80
N SER A 496 33.04 -13.41 -11.32
CA SER A 496 33.42 -13.73 -9.94
C SER A 496 34.94 -13.81 -9.74
N ARG A 497 35.71 -13.97 -10.81
CA ARG A 497 37.17 -14.23 -10.78
C ARG A 497 37.97 -13.20 -9.99
N ALA A 498 37.63 -11.91 -10.11
CA ALA A 498 38.33 -10.85 -9.39
C ALA A 498 38.13 -10.95 -7.87
N LEU A 499 36.90 -11.23 -7.43
CA LEU A 499 36.59 -11.46 -6.01
C LEU A 499 37.25 -12.76 -5.53
N HIS A 500 37.15 -13.84 -6.30
CA HIS A 500 37.71 -15.14 -5.96
C HIS A 500 39.22 -15.06 -5.67
N ARG A 501 39.98 -14.39 -6.54
CA ARG A 501 41.42 -14.15 -6.34
C ARG A 501 41.69 -13.38 -5.06
N ALA A 502 40.91 -12.33 -4.79
CA ALA A 502 41.10 -11.49 -3.62
C ALA A 502 40.77 -12.24 -2.33
N VAL A 503 39.70 -13.05 -2.34
CA VAL A 503 39.30 -13.92 -1.22
C VAL A 503 40.38 -14.96 -0.94
N LEU A 504 40.81 -15.75 -1.94
CA LEU A 504 41.86 -16.76 -1.74
C LEU A 504 43.19 -16.15 -1.25
N ALA A 505 43.57 -14.99 -1.81
CA ALA A 505 44.77 -14.29 -1.37
C ALA A 505 44.65 -13.77 0.07
N TRP A 506 43.46 -13.35 0.50
CA TRP A 506 43.22 -12.97 1.89
C TRP A 506 43.25 -14.19 2.81
N THR A 507 42.55 -15.29 2.44
CA THR A 507 42.52 -16.53 3.23
C THR A 507 43.92 -17.09 3.43
N LYS A 508 44.69 -17.21 2.34
CA LYS A 508 46.08 -17.69 2.38
C LYS A 508 46.93 -16.91 3.39
N LYS A 509 46.80 -15.59 3.42
CA LYS A 509 47.63 -14.71 4.25
C LYS A 509 47.18 -14.59 5.70
N ASN A 510 45.89 -14.72 5.98
CA ASN A 510 45.31 -14.31 7.27
C ASN A 510 44.59 -15.44 8.01
N TYR A 511 44.26 -16.57 7.38
CA TYR A 511 43.48 -17.62 8.05
C TYR A 511 44.25 -18.28 9.21
N ALA A 512 45.53 -18.60 9.02
CA ALA A 512 46.35 -19.20 10.08
C ALA A 512 46.47 -18.28 11.31
N TRP A 513 46.64 -16.97 11.06
CA TRP A 513 46.57 -15.93 12.11
C TRP A 513 45.20 -15.90 12.79
N LEU A 514 44.12 -15.89 12.00
CA LEU A 514 42.77 -15.84 12.56
C LEU A 514 42.48 -17.06 13.44
N HIS A 515 42.92 -18.25 13.03
CA HIS A 515 42.77 -19.49 13.79
C HIS A 515 43.57 -19.47 15.11
N GLU A 516 44.79 -18.93 15.09
CA GLU A 516 45.65 -18.85 16.28
C GLU A 516 45.10 -17.87 17.33
N TYR A 517 44.67 -16.68 16.91
CA TYR A 517 44.28 -15.61 17.84
C TYR A 517 42.76 -15.52 18.08
N ASN A 518 41.93 -16.01 17.15
CA ASN A 518 40.46 -15.95 17.21
C ASN A 518 39.83 -17.25 16.68
N PRO A 519 40.06 -18.40 17.33
CA PRO A 519 39.70 -19.72 16.81
C PRO A 519 38.20 -19.85 16.49
N SER A 520 37.30 -19.34 17.34
CA SER A 520 35.85 -19.41 17.10
C SER A 520 35.40 -18.64 15.84
N VAL A 521 36.10 -17.56 15.48
CA VAL A 521 35.80 -16.81 14.24
C VAL A 521 36.38 -17.54 13.03
N ALA A 522 37.55 -18.16 13.18
CA ALA A 522 38.16 -18.98 12.13
C ALA A 522 37.33 -20.22 11.79
N GLU A 523 36.78 -20.90 12.80
CA GLU A 523 35.88 -22.05 12.61
C GLU A 523 34.65 -21.67 11.78
N GLU A 524 34.04 -20.51 12.04
CA GLU A 524 32.90 -20.00 11.28
C GLU A 524 33.25 -19.60 9.82
N CYS A 525 34.55 -19.48 9.49
CA CYS A 525 34.99 -19.27 8.11
C CYS A 525 34.97 -20.56 7.29
N LEU A 526 34.85 -21.72 7.92
CA LEU A 526 34.81 -23.02 7.25
C LEU A 526 33.35 -23.44 7.00
N GLY A 527 33.03 -23.73 5.75
CA GLY A 527 31.75 -24.30 5.37
C GLY A 527 31.70 -25.82 5.55
N ASP A 528 30.53 -26.41 5.31
CA ASP A 528 30.37 -27.86 5.35
C ASP A 528 31.28 -28.56 4.33
N GLY A 529 32.03 -29.56 4.80
CA GLY A 529 33.06 -30.24 4.02
C GLY A 529 34.43 -29.53 3.94
N MET A 530 34.60 -28.37 4.58
CA MET A 530 35.90 -27.70 4.76
C MET A 530 36.50 -27.98 6.14
N THR A 531 37.78 -28.34 6.18
CA THR A 531 38.54 -28.51 7.44
C THR A 531 39.89 -27.81 7.35
N TYR A 532 40.46 -27.48 8.51
CA TYR A 532 41.81 -26.92 8.61
C TYR A 532 42.78 -28.01 9.10
N ASP A 533 43.82 -28.26 8.30
CA ASP A 533 44.95 -29.14 8.65
C ASP A 533 46.10 -28.25 9.16
N ALA A 534 46.20 -28.17 10.49
CA ALA A 534 47.18 -27.33 11.16
C ALA A 534 48.63 -27.81 10.97
N GLU A 535 48.85 -29.12 10.84
CA GLU A 535 50.20 -29.69 10.65
C GLU A 535 50.79 -29.28 9.30
N ASN A 536 49.97 -29.36 8.25
CA ASN A 536 50.39 -29.02 6.89
C ASN A 536 50.05 -27.57 6.51
N ARG A 537 49.43 -26.81 7.42
CA ARG A 537 48.97 -25.42 7.21
C ARG A 537 48.17 -25.26 5.92
N ARG A 538 47.12 -26.06 5.77
CA ARG A 538 46.29 -26.06 4.57
C ARG A 538 44.81 -26.18 4.91
N LEU A 539 43.96 -25.54 4.12
CA LEU A 539 42.54 -25.83 4.09
C LEU A 539 42.28 -27.03 3.17
N VAL A 540 41.43 -27.94 3.63
CA VAL A 540 41.03 -29.13 2.90
C VAL A 540 39.54 -29.04 2.63
N PHE A 541 39.13 -29.16 1.37
CA PHE A 541 37.73 -29.32 1.00
C PHE A 541 37.49 -30.73 0.48
N MET A 542 36.59 -31.46 1.13
CA MET A 542 36.18 -32.80 0.74
C MET A 542 34.97 -32.71 -0.17
N LYS A 543 35.12 -33.05 -1.46
CA LYS A 543 33.96 -33.17 -2.35
C LYS A 543 32.99 -34.25 -1.83
N PRO A 544 31.67 -34.06 -2.03
CA PRO A 544 30.71 -35.15 -1.88
C PRO A 544 31.15 -36.36 -2.72
N ALA A 545 30.99 -37.57 -2.18
CA ALA A 545 31.48 -38.77 -2.84
C ALA A 545 30.72 -39.00 -4.16
N GLU A 546 31.42 -38.95 -5.29
CA GLU A 546 30.94 -39.54 -6.56
C GLU A 546 31.36 -41.01 -6.57
N GLY A 547 30.50 -41.88 -6.02
CA GLY A 547 30.82 -43.29 -5.81
C GLY A 547 31.66 -43.54 -4.55
N LEU A 548 32.73 -44.33 -4.65
CA LEU A 548 33.54 -44.78 -3.49
C LEU A 548 34.76 -43.89 -3.19
N ARG A 549 35.09 -42.89 -4.02
CA ARG A 549 36.27 -42.02 -3.85
C ARG A 549 35.87 -40.60 -3.48
N ARG A 550 36.56 -40.03 -2.49
CA ARG A 550 36.51 -38.59 -2.16
C ARG A 550 37.82 -37.97 -2.59
N GLU A 551 37.77 -37.03 -3.52
CA GLU A 551 38.95 -36.25 -3.92
C GLU A 551 39.04 -34.95 -3.11
N PRO A 552 40.08 -34.77 -2.30
CA PRO A 552 40.30 -33.53 -1.56
C PRO A 552 40.86 -32.42 -2.45
N ILE A 553 40.39 -31.19 -2.25
CA ILE A 553 40.99 -29.97 -2.81
C ILE A 553 41.71 -29.24 -1.69
N TYR A 554 42.93 -28.77 -1.96
CA TYR A 554 43.78 -28.11 -0.97
C TYR A 554 44.00 -26.63 -1.28
N LEU A 555 44.16 -25.83 -0.22
CA LEU A 555 44.68 -24.46 -0.28
C LEU A 555 45.77 -24.28 0.78
N ASP A 556 47.01 -24.06 0.35
CA ASP A 556 48.14 -23.82 1.25
C ASP A 556 48.10 -22.41 1.85
N LEU A 557 48.36 -22.32 3.16
CA LEU A 557 48.32 -21.08 3.94
C LEU A 557 49.73 -20.59 4.30
N ASP A 558 49.86 -19.26 4.42
CA ASP A 558 51.07 -18.62 4.91
C ASP A 558 51.15 -18.75 6.45
N PRO A 559 52.35 -18.79 7.05
CA PRO A 559 52.51 -18.80 8.50
C PRO A 559 51.93 -17.54 9.15
N PRO A 560 51.43 -17.62 10.40
CA PRO A 560 50.98 -16.45 11.12
C PRO A 560 52.15 -15.48 11.34
N PRO A 561 51.93 -14.16 11.26
CA PRO A 561 52.96 -13.17 11.56
C PRO A 561 53.32 -13.22 13.06
N PRO A 562 54.59 -12.99 13.44
CA PRO A 562 55.04 -13.03 14.83
C PRO A 562 54.34 -11.98 15.70
N GLU A 563 54.07 -12.30 16.98
CA GLU A 563 53.26 -11.54 17.96
C GLU A 563 53.47 -10.02 17.94
N HIS A 564 54.71 -9.55 17.77
CA HIS A 564 55.05 -8.11 17.77
C HIS A 564 54.50 -7.30 16.58
N GLN A 565 54.00 -7.94 15.51
CA GLN A 565 53.35 -7.25 14.39
C GLN A 565 51.83 -7.33 14.42
N ALA A 566 51.24 -8.11 15.34
CA ALA A 566 49.80 -8.30 15.45
C ALA A 566 49.08 -7.10 16.11
N GLY A 567 49.78 -6.33 16.96
CA GLY A 567 49.22 -5.18 17.68
C GLY A 567 49.39 -3.81 17.01
N ASN A 568 50.24 -3.69 15.98
CA ASN A 568 50.63 -2.41 15.37
C ASN A 568 50.45 -2.41 13.86
N ARG A 569 49.21 -2.35 13.37
CA ARG A 569 48.92 -1.85 12.01
C ARG A 569 47.60 -1.09 12.03
N ASP A 570 47.70 0.20 12.37
CA ASP A 570 46.67 1.22 12.18
C ASP A 570 46.18 1.31 10.73
#